data_AF-A0A1L3MM29-F1
#
_entry.id   AF-A0A1L3MM29-F1
#
_cell.length_a   1.000
_cell.length_b   1.000
_cell.length_c   1.000
_cell.angle_alpha   90.00
_cell.angle_beta   90.00
_cell.angle_gamma   90.00
#
_symmetry.space_group_name_H-M   'P 1'
#
loop_
_entity.id
_entity.type
_entity.pdbx_description
1 polymer ?
#
loop_
_entity_poly.entity_id
_entity_poly.type
_entity_poly.pdbx_seq_one_letter_code
_entity_poly.pdbx_strand_id
1 'polypeptide(L)'
;MLSEILQTLITLWGGKDSHPTEETTNQNLKILRNEQWFKPLFSEHTELFVKNRELRYFIGATKPQEIISNPKKKQRFEEDLKHLINLIEKKHK
;
A
#
# COMPACT_ATOMS: atom_id res chain seq x y z
N MET A 1 -5.33 -8.96 14.85
CA MET A 1 -3.97 -9.10 14.27
C MET A 1 -3.85 -8.35 12.94
N LEU A 2 -4.23 -8.90 11.77
CA LEU A 2 -4.08 -8.20 10.48
C LEU A 2 -4.87 -6.88 10.41
N SER A 3 -6.11 -6.88 10.90
CA SER A 3 -6.96 -5.68 10.94
C SER A 3 -6.34 -4.52 11.74
N GLU A 4 -5.68 -4.82 12.86
CA GLU A 4 -5.04 -3.82 13.73
C GLU A 4 -3.78 -3.25 13.10
N ILE A 5 -2.96 -4.11 12.47
CA ILE A 5 -1.77 -3.69 11.71
C ILE A 5 -2.19 -2.82 10.54
N LEU A 6 -3.21 -3.23 9.78
CA LEU A 6 -3.76 -2.46 8.68
C LEU A 6 -4.24 -1.07 9.13
N GLN A 7 -5.02 -0.97 10.21
CA GLN A 7 -5.47 0.32 10.76
C GLN A 7 -4.31 1.20 11.22
N THR A 8 -3.27 0.61 11.81
CA THR A 8 -2.06 1.32 12.21
C THR A 8 -1.34 1.90 10.99
N LEU A 9 -1.17 1.10 9.94
CA LEU A 9 -0.52 1.53 8.70
C LEU A 9 -1.34 2.59 7.96
N ILE A 10 -2.68 2.46 7.93
CA ILE A 10 -3.57 3.49 7.35
C ILE A 10 -3.42 4.81 8.11
N THR A 11 -3.42 4.78 9.44
CA THR A 11 -3.25 5.98 10.26
C THR A 11 -1.89 6.64 9.98
N LEU A 12 -0.84 5.84 9.85
CA LEU A 12 0.52 6.31 9.58
C LEU A 12 0.67 6.94 8.18
N TRP A 13 0.10 6.31 7.15
CA TRP A 13 0.36 6.66 5.75
C TRP A 13 -0.73 7.47 5.06
N GLY A 14 -1.98 7.38 5.55
CA GLY A 14 -3.13 8.09 4.99
C GLY A 14 -3.83 9.07 5.93
N GLY A 15 -3.62 8.91 7.24
CA GLY A 15 -4.31 9.70 8.26
C GLY A 15 -5.64 9.08 8.69
N LYS A 16 -6.08 9.47 9.89
CA LYS A 16 -7.17 8.85 10.66
C LYS A 16 -8.54 8.84 9.95
N ASP A 17 -8.77 9.76 9.02
CA ASP A 17 -10.07 9.95 8.34
C ASP A 17 -10.03 9.59 6.84
N SER A 18 -9.03 8.81 6.42
CA SER A 18 -8.91 8.40 5.03
C SER A 18 -10.02 7.43 4.63
N HIS A 19 -10.86 7.87 3.70
CA HIS A 19 -11.91 7.07 3.06
C HIS A 19 -11.61 6.99 1.55
N PRO A 20 -10.65 6.14 1.16
CA PRO A 20 -10.20 6.11 -0.22
C PRO A 20 -11.27 5.61 -1.17
N THR A 21 -11.42 6.32 -2.29
CA THR A 21 -12.28 5.88 -3.39
C THR A 21 -11.49 4.97 -4.33
N GLU A 22 -12.19 4.20 -5.15
CA GLU A 22 -11.54 3.38 -6.18
C GLU A 22 -10.74 4.23 -7.17
N GLU A 23 -11.22 5.43 -7.49
CA GLU A 23 -10.48 6.38 -8.34
C GLU A 23 -9.14 6.77 -7.69
N THR A 24 -9.17 7.18 -6.42
CA THR A 24 -7.95 7.55 -5.67
C THR A 24 -7.00 6.36 -5.56
N THR A 25 -7.49 5.16 -5.26
CA THR A 25 -6.67 3.94 -5.25
C THR A 25 -5.99 3.70 -6.60
N ASN A 26 -6.73 3.80 -7.70
CA ASN A 26 -6.19 3.58 -9.04
C ASN A 26 -5.17 4.66 -9.44
N GLN A 27 -5.40 5.92 -9.06
CA GLN A 27 -4.42 7.01 -9.25
C GLN A 27 -3.14 6.75 -8.45
N ASN A 28 -3.27 6.38 -7.16
CA ASN A 28 -2.13 6.06 -6.31
C ASN A 28 -1.32 4.89 -6.85
N LEU A 29 -1.99 3.82 -7.32
CA LEU A 29 -1.33 2.70 -7.99
C LEU A 29 -0.57 3.14 -9.24
N LYS A 30 -1.14 4.02 -10.08
CA LYS A 30 -0.43 4.54 -11.26
C LYS A 30 0.84 5.29 -10.87
N ILE A 31 0.80 6.11 -9.82
CA ILE A 31 1.98 6.84 -9.33
C ILE A 31 3.04 5.85 -8.85
N LEU A 32 2.67 4.91 -7.99
CA LEU A 32 3.60 3.92 -7.43
C LEU A 32 4.19 3.00 -8.52
N ARG A 33 3.41 2.61 -9.54
CA ARG A 33 3.90 1.77 -10.67
C ARG A 33 5.00 2.40 -11.50
N ASN A 34 5.17 3.71 -11.44
CA ASN A 34 6.28 4.38 -12.12
C ASN A 34 7.61 4.21 -11.36
N GLU A 35 7.56 3.91 -10.07
CA GLU A 35 8.74 3.73 -9.23
C GLU A 35 9.45 2.40 -9.48
N GLN A 36 10.78 2.45 -9.65
CA GLN A 36 11.59 1.26 -9.95
C GLN A 36 11.50 0.15 -8.90
N TRP A 37 11.44 0.52 -7.61
CA TRP A 37 11.34 -0.44 -6.50
C TRP A 37 9.97 -1.12 -6.42
N PHE A 38 8.90 -0.42 -6.84
CA PHE A 38 7.54 -0.92 -6.75
C PHE A 38 7.16 -1.81 -7.94
N LYS A 39 7.78 -1.58 -9.12
CA LYS A 39 7.55 -2.41 -10.32
C LYS A 39 7.68 -3.93 -10.08
N PRO A 40 8.78 -4.45 -9.51
CA PRO A 40 8.91 -5.88 -9.26
C PRO A 40 7.87 -6.36 -8.23
N LEU A 41 7.67 -5.60 -7.16
CA LEU A 41 6.70 -5.92 -6.10
C LEU A 41 5.27 -6.02 -6.65
N PHE A 42 4.86 -5.08 -7.49
CA PHE A 42 3.56 -5.11 -8.14
C PHE A 42 3.44 -6.30 -9.09
N SER A 43 4.46 -6.58 -9.89
CA SER A 43 4.44 -7.69 -10.84
C SER A 43 4.26 -9.02 -10.13
N GLU A 44 5.01 -9.26 -9.06
CA GLU A 44 4.96 -10.50 -8.27
C GLU A 44 3.60 -10.71 -7.60
N HIS A 45 3.00 -9.66 -7.04
CA HIS A 45 1.75 -9.75 -6.28
C HIS A 45 0.56 -9.08 -6.98
N THR A 46 0.53 -9.10 -8.32
CA THR A 46 -0.45 -8.34 -9.14
C THR A 46 -1.89 -8.58 -8.67
N GLU A 47 -2.25 -9.84 -8.40
CA GLU A 47 -3.60 -10.18 -7.96
C GLU A 47 -4.00 -9.54 -6.63
N LEU A 48 -3.06 -9.42 -5.69
CA LEU A 48 -3.31 -8.74 -4.41
C LEU A 48 -3.59 -7.25 -4.65
N PHE A 49 -2.77 -6.57 -5.45
CA PHE A 49 -2.96 -5.16 -5.73
C PHE A 49 -4.25 -4.86 -6.50
N VAL A 50 -4.75 -5.82 -7.29
CA VAL A 50 -5.96 -5.64 -8.10
C VAL A 50 -7.22 -6.07 -7.37
N LYS A 51 -7.19 -7.14 -6.56
CA LYS A 51 -8.39 -7.79 -6.01
C LYS A 51 -8.48 -7.75 -4.48
N ASN A 52 -7.36 -7.66 -3.76
CA ASN A 52 -7.40 -7.71 -2.30
C ASN A 52 -7.89 -6.37 -1.73
N ARG A 53 -9.04 -6.41 -1.03
CA ARG A 53 -9.69 -5.22 -0.47
C ARG A 53 -8.82 -4.49 0.56
N GLU A 54 -8.13 -5.23 1.44
CA GLU A 54 -7.29 -4.67 2.50
C GLU A 54 -6.11 -3.90 1.92
N LEU A 55 -5.40 -4.51 0.95
CA LEU A 55 -4.28 -3.90 0.26
C LEU A 55 -4.72 -2.69 -0.58
N ARG A 56 -5.83 -2.82 -1.32
CA ARG A 56 -6.38 -1.69 -2.12
C ARG A 56 -6.78 -0.52 -1.26
N TYR A 57 -7.39 -0.77 -0.10
CA TYR A 57 -7.74 0.27 0.85
C TYR A 57 -6.47 0.97 1.37
N PHE A 58 -5.47 0.20 1.78
CA PHE A 58 -4.18 0.75 2.21
C PHE A 58 -3.56 1.66 1.14
N ILE A 59 -3.43 1.19 -0.10
CA ILE A 59 -2.86 1.99 -1.19
C ILE A 59 -3.69 3.26 -1.44
N GLY A 60 -5.02 3.15 -1.43
CA GLY A 60 -5.89 4.31 -1.61
C GLY A 60 -5.75 5.34 -0.52
N ALA A 61 -5.55 4.91 0.73
CA ALA A 61 -5.38 5.81 1.86
C ALA A 61 -4.05 6.58 1.79
N THR A 62 -3.01 5.98 1.20
CA THR A 62 -1.66 6.56 1.19
C THR A 62 -1.57 7.85 0.37
N LYS A 63 -0.49 8.60 0.59
CA LYS A 63 -0.11 9.79 -0.18
C LYS A 63 1.20 9.56 -0.93
N PRO A 64 1.20 8.89 -2.09
CA PRO A 64 2.42 8.47 -2.79
C PRO A 64 3.40 9.61 -3.08
N GLN A 65 2.90 10.81 -3.41
CA GLN A 65 3.75 11.98 -3.68
C GLN A 65 4.59 12.39 -2.46
N GLU A 66 4.00 12.40 -1.26
CA GLU A 66 4.71 12.69 0.00
C GLU A 66 5.69 11.58 0.39
N ILE A 67 5.40 10.34 0.01
CA ILE A 67 6.24 9.18 0.30
C ILE A 67 7.46 9.17 -0.62
N ILE A 68 7.24 9.31 -1.93
CA ILE A 68 8.29 9.22 -2.96
C ILE A 68 9.27 10.38 -2.85
N SER A 69 8.80 11.59 -2.51
CA SER A 69 9.64 12.78 -2.34
C SER A 69 10.60 12.71 -1.15
N ASN A 70 10.42 11.77 -0.22
CA ASN A 70 11.27 11.63 0.96
C ASN A 70 11.90 10.22 1.03
N PRO A 71 13.22 10.07 0.84
CA PRO A 71 13.89 8.77 0.82
C PRO A 71 13.66 7.91 2.06
N LYS A 72 13.62 8.51 3.26
CA LYS A 72 13.37 7.80 4.51
C LYS A 72 11.94 7.29 4.59
N LYS A 73 10.96 8.10 4.17
CA LYS A 73 9.56 7.67 4.10
C LYS A 73 9.37 6.58 3.07
N LYS A 74 9.98 6.73 1.89
CA LYS A 74 9.95 5.73 0.82
C LYS A 74 10.45 4.36 1.30
N GLN A 75 11.63 4.32 1.92
CA GLN A 75 12.19 3.05 2.44
C GLN A 75 11.25 2.41 3.46
N ARG A 76 10.78 3.19 4.44
CA ARG A 76 9.87 2.67 5.48
C ARG A 76 8.54 2.18 4.89
N PHE A 77 8.00 2.91 3.93
CA PHE A 77 6.76 2.52 3.24
C PHE A 77 6.94 1.22 2.46
N GLU A 78 8.06 1.05 1.78
CA GLU A 78 8.38 -0.18 1.05
C GLU A 78 8.45 -1.38 2.00
N GLU A 79 9.09 -1.23 3.16
CA GLU A 79 9.17 -2.26 4.21
C GLU A 79 7.78 -2.59 4.78
N ASP A 80 7.00 -1.57 5.15
CA ASP A 80 5.64 -1.74 5.68
C ASP A 80 4.71 -2.42 4.66
N LEU A 81 4.81 -2.04 3.38
CA LEU A 81 4.03 -2.63 2.30
C LEU A 81 4.39 -4.10 2.07
N LYS A 82 5.69 -4.43 2.03
CA LYS A 82 6.15 -5.83 1.95
C LYS A 82 5.67 -6.64 3.15
N HIS A 83 5.71 -6.06 4.35
CA HIS A 83 5.19 -6.72 5.54
C HIS A 83 3.69 -7.01 5.43
N LEU A 84 2.90 -6.01 4.99
CA LEU A 84 1.46 -6.16 4.79
C LEU A 84 1.13 -7.25 3.77
N ILE A 85 1.83 -7.28 2.62
CA ILE A 85 1.65 -8.31 1.59
C ILE A 85 1.90 -9.70 2.18
N ASN A 86 3.02 -9.89 2.86
CA ASN A 86 3.36 -11.17 3.49
C ASN A 86 2.30 -11.63 4.51
N LEU A 87 1.72 -10.71 5.29
CA LEU A 87 0.66 -11.05 6.24
C LEU A 87 -0.64 -11.46 5.53
N ILE A 88 -0.99 -10.77 4.44
CA ILE A 88 -2.14 -11.11 3.62
C ILE A 88 -1.96 -12.51 3.04
N GLU A 89 -0.80 -12.81 2.44
CA GLU A 89 -0.51 -14.13 1.87
C GLU A 89 -0.58 -15.25 2.91
N LYS A 90 -0.04 -15.02 4.12
CA LYS A 90 -0.12 -16.00 5.22
C LYS A 90 -1.54 -16.27 5.70
N LYS A 91 -2.46 -15.31 5.56
CA LYS A 91 -3.88 -15.47 5.94
C LYS A 91 -4.67 -16.24 4.88
N HIS A 92 -4.21 -16.24 3.64
CA HIS A 92 -4.88 -16.89 2.50
C HIS A 92 -4.28 -18.27 2.12
N LYS A 93 -3.20 -18.70 2.79
CA LYS A 93 -2.71 -20.08 2.81
C LYS A 93 -3.40 -20.88 3.90
#